data_AF-A0A847KMY8-F1
#
_entry.id   AF-A0A847KMY8-F1
#
_cell.length_a   1.000
_cell.length_b   1.000
_cell.length_c   1.000
_cell.angle_alpha   90.00
_cell.angle_beta   90.00
_cell.angle_gamma   90.00
#
_symmetry.space_group_name_H-M   'P 1'
#
loop_
_entity.id
_entity.type
_entity.pdbx_description
1 polymer ?
#
loop_
_entity_poly.entity_id
_entity_poly.type
_entity_poly.pdbx_seq_one_letter_code
_entity_poly.pdbx_strand_id
1 'polypeptide(L)'
;MALVTIAPVAASSNSEGAEFSAPNEVSAREGGSGYEQRFENPNGWDLRRLTASVPLSDIVEVVTELEVADDVITVGVLPQPGDEAADIETSILATLDDMVASDATQATADRVPYSALSASYRVARAMAERATPLINRVTLRPDAVTPALLRGSAVDDLSTADSTAMMDGPANQGTALAAAICEDPWWPNYFTVIAQPSTVSGERYGRMYFQWTTNARLERLQACENSSFEPDYVTYNYDDRHYFSSTITSWTSNLPNAYQDTTFLDGTDEPTYTIGTPNTLNLVPDKEYTTYFRAKNGNYSSDTSKANAQRGVRIPSFCYSPWCVFARDTERFPSSGWMAIPSTGWTVYK
;
A
#
# COMPACT_ATOMS: atom_id res chain seq x y z
N MET A 1 -46.88 -30.04 -1.27
CA MET A 1 -45.65 -30.74 -1.71
C MET A 1 -45.72 -30.85 -3.22
N ALA A 2 -45.06 -29.95 -3.93
CA ALA A 2 -44.99 -29.94 -5.39
C ALA A 2 -43.55 -29.59 -5.76
N LEU A 3 -42.87 -30.59 -6.34
CA LEU A 3 -41.50 -30.54 -6.79
C LEU A 3 -41.49 -29.80 -8.14
N VAL A 4 -40.79 -28.66 -8.23
CA VAL A 4 -40.54 -27.97 -9.50
C VAL A 4 -39.15 -28.38 -9.96
N THR A 5 -39.10 -29.19 -11.03
CA THR A 5 -37.88 -29.59 -11.73
C THR A 5 -37.68 -28.63 -12.89
N ILE A 6 -36.58 -27.87 -12.90
CA ILE A 6 -36.17 -27.02 -14.04
C ILE A 6 -35.08 -27.77 -14.81
N ALA A 7 -35.34 -28.02 -16.10
CA ALA A 7 -34.40 -28.64 -17.03
C ALA A 7 -33.30 -27.65 -17.49
N PRO A 8 -32.10 -28.12 -17.87
CA PRO A 8 -31.02 -27.26 -18.33
C PRO A 8 -31.31 -26.66 -19.71
N VAL A 9 -31.00 -25.37 -19.84
CA VAL A 9 -31.03 -24.62 -21.12
C VAL A 9 -29.79 -25.00 -21.93
N ALA A 10 -30.01 -25.37 -23.19
CA ALA A 10 -28.98 -25.72 -24.15
C ALA A 10 -28.05 -24.54 -24.46
N ALA A 11 -26.74 -24.81 -24.50
CA ALA A 11 -25.74 -23.89 -25.02
C ALA A 11 -25.91 -23.71 -26.53
N SER A 12 -26.12 -22.47 -26.99
CA SER A 12 -25.95 -22.12 -28.40
C SER A 12 -24.52 -21.60 -28.61
N SER A 13 -23.75 -22.37 -29.36
CA SER A 13 -22.47 -21.97 -29.91
C SER A 13 -22.71 -21.09 -31.13
N ASN A 14 -22.42 -19.79 -31.02
CA ASN A 14 -22.15 -18.94 -32.19
C ASN A 14 -20.89 -18.13 -31.91
N SER A 15 -19.80 -18.64 -32.46
CA SER A 15 -18.54 -17.94 -32.70
C SER A 15 -18.65 -17.17 -34.01
N GLU A 16 -18.65 -15.84 -33.95
CA GLU A 16 -18.18 -15.00 -35.06
C GLU A 16 -17.28 -13.91 -34.48
N GLY A 17 -16.11 -13.76 -35.11
CA GLY A 17 -14.97 -13.02 -34.58
C GLY A 17 -15.23 -11.53 -34.54
N ALA A 18 -15.30 -11.00 -33.32
CA ALA A 18 -14.85 -9.65 -33.08
C ALA A 18 -13.31 -9.69 -33.03
N GLU A 19 -12.65 -9.26 -34.10
CA GLU A 19 -11.30 -8.73 -33.98
C GLU A 19 -11.35 -7.58 -32.98
N PHE A 20 -11.03 -7.89 -31.73
CA PHE A 20 -10.78 -6.87 -30.72
C PHE A 20 -9.53 -6.13 -31.18
N SER A 21 -9.74 -4.88 -31.59
CA SER A 21 -8.66 -3.93 -31.85
C SER A 21 -7.76 -3.93 -30.61
N ALA A 22 -6.44 -4.03 -30.80
CA ALA A 22 -5.48 -3.84 -29.72
C ALA A 22 -5.86 -2.54 -28.98
N PRO A 23 -5.83 -2.53 -27.63
CA PRO A 23 -6.33 -1.41 -26.85
C PRO A 23 -5.62 -0.12 -27.28
N ASN A 24 -6.39 0.79 -27.87
CA ASN A 24 -5.97 2.17 -28.03
C ASN A 24 -5.85 2.75 -26.62
N GLU A 25 -4.66 3.27 -26.29
CA GLU A 25 -4.30 3.91 -25.01
C GLU A 25 -3.76 3.00 -23.90
N VAL A 26 -2.83 2.10 -24.23
CA VAL A 26 -1.77 1.79 -23.27
C VAL A 26 -0.83 2.98 -23.21
N SER A 27 -1.06 3.92 -22.28
CA SER A 27 -0.09 5.00 -22.04
C SER A 27 1.05 4.45 -21.18
N ALA A 28 2.11 3.97 -21.82
CA ALA A 28 3.38 3.78 -21.14
C ALA A 28 3.91 5.17 -20.78
N ARG A 29 3.80 5.56 -19.50
CA ARG A 29 4.57 6.69 -18.98
C ARG A 29 5.91 6.15 -18.54
N GLU A 30 6.99 6.64 -19.14
CA GLU A 30 8.31 6.53 -18.53
C GLU A 30 8.23 7.23 -17.17
N GLY A 31 8.30 6.46 -16.07
CA GLY A 31 8.58 7.04 -14.77
C GLY A 31 9.92 7.75 -14.89
N GLY A 32 10.01 9.01 -14.44
CA GLY A 32 11.14 9.91 -14.68
C GLY A 32 12.52 9.45 -14.19
N SER A 33 12.65 8.21 -13.72
CA SER A 33 13.91 7.54 -13.39
C SER A 33 14.37 6.49 -14.43
N GLY A 34 13.58 6.15 -15.45
CA GLY A 34 13.96 5.16 -16.48
C GLY A 34 13.90 3.68 -16.06
N TYR A 35 13.50 3.38 -14.81
CA TYR A 35 13.52 2.02 -14.24
C TYR A 35 12.13 1.43 -13.93
N GLU A 36 11.04 2.18 -14.15
CA GLU A 36 9.67 1.75 -13.88
C GLU A 36 8.80 1.99 -15.13
N GLN A 37 8.19 0.92 -15.65
CA GLN A 37 7.16 1.03 -16.68
C GLN A 37 5.81 0.71 -16.05
N ARG A 38 4.92 1.70 -16.04
CA ARG A 38 3.57 1.55 -15.52
C ARG A 38 2.58 1.41 -16.66
N PHE A 39 1.77 0.37 -16.60
CA PHE A 39 0.70 0.09 -17.54
C PHE A 39 -0.63 0.28 -16.82
N GLU A 40 -1.31 1.39 -17.10
CA GLU A 40 -2.64 1.67 -16.58
C GLU A 40 -3.67 1.36 -17.68
N ASN A 41 -4.71 0.62 -17.33
CA ASN A 41 -5.87 0.43 -18.19
C ASN A 41 -7.11 0.79 -17.37
N PRO A 42 -7.75 1.94 -17.66
CA PRO A 42 -8.92 2.39 -16.91
C PRO A 42 -10.12 1.44 -17.09
N ASN A 43 -10.10 0.57 -18.10
CA ASN A 43 -11.13 -0.46 -18.31
C ASN A 43 -10.77 -1.81 -17.67
N GLY A 44 -9.62 -1.90 -17.00
CA GLY A 44 -9.08 -3.12 -16.41
C GLY A 44 -8.47 -4.09 -17.43
N TRP A 45 -7.49 -4.85 -16.98
CA TRP A 45 -6.90 -6.00 -17.64
C TRP A 45 -7.53 -7.28 -17.11
N ASP A 46 -7.85 -8.20 -18.02
CA ASP A 46 -8.01 -9.61 -17.65
C ASP A 46 -6.62 -10.16 -17.29
N LEU A 47 -6.45 -10.65 -16.06
CA LEU A 47 -5.18 -11.17 -15.54
C LEU A 47 -4.58 -12.28 -16.43
N ARG A 48 -5.43 -13.07 -17.09
CA ARG A 48 -4.98 -14.12 -18.04
C ARG A 48 -4.38 -13.52 -19.31
N ARG A 49 -4.88 -12.35 -19.75
CA ARG A 49 -4.31 -11.62 -20.89
C ARG A 49 -3.03 -10.90 -20.52
N LEU A 50 -2.95 -10.39 -19.30
CA LEU A 50 -1.75 -9.73 -18.79
C LEU A 50 -0.56 -10.68 -18.76
N THR A 51 -0.72 -11.84 -18.14
CA THR A 51 0.33 -12.87 -18.03
C THR A 51 0.73 -13.51 -19.35
N ALA A 52 -0.16 -13.49 -20.36
CA ALA A 52 0.19 -13.88 -21.72
C ALA A 52 1.06 -12.85 -22.45
N SER A 53 1.04 -11.58 -22.01
CA SER A 53 1.69 -10.46 -22.69
C SER A 53 3.02 -10.06 -22.05
N VAL A 54 3.21 -10.36 -20.77
CA VAL A 54 4.43 -10.02 -20.01
C VAL A 54 4.88 -11.22 -19.17
N PRO A 55 6.13 -11.67 -19.29
CA PRO A 55 6.68 -12.68 -18.39
C PRO A 55 6.62 -12.21 -16.94
N LEU A 56 6.07 -13.04 -16.03
CA LEU A 56 5.96 -12.70 -14.61
C LEU A 56 7.32 -12.50 -13.94
N SER A 57 8.40 -13.02 -14.52
CA SER A 57 9.78 -12.74 -14.08
C SER A 57 10.16 -11.26 -14.12
N ASP A 58 9.43 -10.46 -14.90
CA ASP A 58 9.72 -9.05 -15.15
C ASP A 58 8.71 -8.13 -14.41
N ILE A 59 7.70 -8.74 -13.77
CA ILE A 59 6.68 -8.05 -12.98
C ILE A 59 7.16 -8.00 -11.53
N VAL A 60 7.32 -6.79 -11.02
CA VAL A 60 7.68 -6.59 -9.62
C VAL A 60 6.43 -6.52 -8.75
N GLU A 61 5.35 -5.97 -9.30
CA GLU A 61 4.12 -5.75 -8.55
C GLU A 61 2.90 -5.67 -9.49
N VAL A 62 1.84 -6.38 -9.11
CA VAL A 62 0.51 -6.26 -9.72
C VAL A 62 -0.38 -5.48 -8.77
N VAL A 63 -0.98 -4.39 -9.25
CA VAL A 63 -1.83 -3.53 -8.43
C VAL A 63 -3.24 -3.48 -9.00
N THR A 64 -4.24 -3.87 -8.22
CA THR A 64 -5.65 -3.71 -8.58
C THR A 64 -6.30 -2.66 -7.67
N GLU A 65 -7.17 -1.84 -8.26
CA GLU A 65 -8.01 -0.91 -7.53
C GLU A 65 -9.45 -1.44 -7.59
N LEU A 66 -10.05 -1.57 -6.42
CA LEU A 66 -11.34 -2.20 -6.20
C LEU A 66 -12.30 -1.13 -5.69
N GLU A 67 -13.22 -0.69 -6.55
CA GLU A 67 -14.27 0.25 -6.17
C GLU A 67 -15.39 -0.47 -5.43
N VAL A 68 -15.72 -0.02 -4.22
CA VAL A 68 -16.83 -0.56 -3.44
C VAL A 68 -17.58 0.54 -2.72
N ALA A 69 -18.84 0.72 -3.11
CA ALA A 69 -19.68 1.83 -2.67
C ALA A 69 -18.93 3.16 -2.90
N ASP A 70 -18.58 3.87 -1.83
CA ASP A 70 -17.93 5.18 -1.87
C ASP A 70 -16.43 5.10 -1.51
N ASP A 71 -15.82 3.91 -1.55
CA ASP A 71 -14.40 3.72 -1.25
C ASP A 71 -13.66 2.97 -2.38
N VAL A 72 -12.34 3.20 -2.45
CA VAL A 72 -11.43 2.51 -3.36
C VAL A 72 -10.40 1.78 -2.52
N ILE A 73 -10.27 0.48 -2.74
CA ILE A 73 -9.23 -0.33 -2.11
C ILE A 73 -8.19 -0.70 -3.14
N THR A 74 -6.95 -0.31 -2.88
CA THR A 74 -5.79 -0.72 -3.67
C THR A 74 -5.23 -2.00 -3.07
N VAL A 75 -5.03 -3.03 -3.89
CA VAL A 75 -4.39 -4.30 -3.50
C VAL A 75 -3.17 -4.49 -4.37
N GLY A 76 -2.01 -4.67 -3.75
CA GLY A 76 -0.77 -5.04 -4.43
C GLY A 76 -0.36 -6.47 -4.11
N VAL A 77 0.16 -7.17 -5.11
CA VAL A 77 0.77 -8.50 -4.98
C VAL A 77 2.13 -8.47 -5.64
N LEU A 78 3.13 -9.05 -4.98
CA LEU A 78 4.49 -9.21 -5.51
C LEU A 78 4.65 -10.65 -6.01
N PRO A 79 4.54 -10.88 -7.34
CA PRO A 79 4.67 -12.23 -7.89
C PRO A 79 6.06 -12.79 -7.59
N GLN A 80 6.12 -14.06 -7.24
CA GLN A 80 7.36 -14.80 -7.10
C GLN A 80 7.77 -15.44 -8.44
N PRO A 81 9.06 -15.70 -8.67
CA PRO A 81 9.51 -16.43 -9.84
C PRO A 81 8.81 -17.79 -9.96
N GLY A 82 8.05 -17.97 -11.04
CA GLY A 82 7.30 -19.20 -11.31
C GLY A 82 5.83 -19.16 -10.91
N ASP A 83 5.35 -18.07 -10.30
CA ASP A 83 3.92 -17.86 -10.09
C ASP A 83 3.18 -17.85 -11.44
N GLU A 84 1.93 -18.30 -11.44
CA GLU A 84 0.99 -18.18 -12.54
C GLU A 84 -0.05 -17.07 -12.24
N ALA A 85 -0.84 -16.68 -13.25
CA ALA A 85 -1.99 -15.77 -13.06
C ALA A 85 -2.91 -16.22 -11.92
N ALA A 86 -3.16 -17.53 -11.81
CA ALA A 86 -4.00 -18.09 -10.77
C ALA A 86 -3.43 -17.87 -9.36
N ASP A 87 -2.10 -17.82 -9.23
CA ASP A 87 -1.43 -17.58 -7.94
C ASP A 87 -1.60 -16.12 -7.50
N ILE A 88 -1.54 -15.17 -8.45
CA ILE A 88 -1.80 -13.75 -8.18
C ILE A 88 -3.26 -13.54 -7.74
N GLU A 89 -4.22 -14.14 -8.46
CA GLU A 89 -5.63 -14.07 -8.07
C GLU A 89 -5.86 -14.69 -6.69
N THR A 90 -5.25 -15.85 -6.44
CA THR A 90 -5.31 -16.52 -5.14
C THR A 90 -4.71 -15.65 -4.03
N SER A 91 -3.61 -14.95 -4.30
CA SER A 91 -2.98 -14.02 -3.35
C SER A 91 -3.86 -12.80 -3.05
N ILE A 92 -4.52 -12.22 -4.06
CA ILE A 92 -5.51 -11.15 -3.89
C ILE A 92 -6.67 -11.63 -3.01
N LEU A 93 -7.28 -12.77 -3.35
CA LEU A 93 -8.43 -13.31 -2.61
C LEU A 93 -8.06 -13.64 -1.17
N ALA A 94 -6.91 -14.30 -0.96
CA ALA A 94 -6.44 -14.58 0.37
C ALA A 94 -6.20 -13.29 1.16
N THR A 95 -5.65 -12.23 0.53
CA THR A 95 -5.43 -10.91 1.16
C THR A 95 -6.74 -10.34 1.68
N LEU A 96 -7.78 -10.40 0.86
CA LEU A 96 -9.13 -9.98 1.23
C LEU A 96 -9.70 -10.86 2.36
N ASP A 97 -9.54 -12.18 2.31
CA ASP A 97 -10.00 -13.09 3.36
C ASP A 97 -9.35 -12.81 4.72
N ASP A 98 -8.05 -12.50 4.75
CA ASP A 98 -7.38 -12.08 5.98
C ASP A 98 -7.96 -10.79 6.56
N MET A 99 -8.29 -9.82 5.70
CA MET A 99 -8.94 -8.59 6.15
C MET A 99 -10.31 -8.88 6.77
N VAL A 100 -11.11 -9.75 6.13
CA VAL A 100 -12.42 -10.21 6.64
C VAL A 100 -12.26 -10.87 8.01
N ALA A 101 -11.30 -11.80 8.13
CA ALA A 101 -11.04 -12.52 9.37
C ALA A 101 -10.54 -11.58 10.49
N SER A 102 -9.67 -10.63 10.14
CA SER A 102 -9.18 -9.59 11.05
C SER A 102 -10.32 -8.73 11.58
N ASP A 103 -11.16 -8.19 10.68
CA ASP A 103 -12.29 -7.33 11.03
C ASP A 103 -13.33 -8.09 11.87
N ALA A 104 -13.60 -9.37 11.56
CA ALA A 104 -14.49 -10.21 12.37
C ALA A 104 -13.95 -10.45 13.80
N THR A 105 -12.64 -10.62 13.93
CA THR A 105 -11.97 -10.75 15.23
C THR A 105 -12.08 -9.45 16.04
N GLN A 106 -11.86 -8.31 15.40
CA GLN A 106 -11.97 -6.99 16.05
C GLN A 106 -13.40 -6.65 16.47
N ALA A 107 -14.41 -6.87 15.63
CA ALA A 107 -15.81 -6.65 15.99
C ALA A 107 -16.21 -7.42 17.24
N THR A 108 -15.69 -8.65 17.40
CA THR A 108 -15.94 -9.48 18.58
C THR A 108 -15.25 -8.91 19.83
N ALA A 109 -14.04 -8.38 19.69
CA ALA A 109 -13.29 -7.79 20.80
C ALA A 109 -13.91 -6.48 21.31
N ASP A 110 -14.29 -5.58 20.39
CA ASP A 110 -14.73 -4.21 20.74
C ASP A 110 -16.25 -4.08 20.93
N ARG A 111 -17.00 -5.17 20.75
CA ARG A 111 -18.48 -5.19 20.75
C ARG A 111 -19.10 -4.20 19.76
N VAL A 112 -18.36 -3.87 18.70
CA VAL A 112 -18.81 -2.94 17.67
C VAL A 112 -19.87 -3.67 16.82
N PRO A 113 -21.04 -3.05 16.58
CA PRO A 113 -22.05 -3.64 15.70
C PRO A 113 -21.45 -3.95 14.33
N TYR A 114 -21.80 -5.09 13.75
CA TYR A 114 -21.30 -5.51 12.43
C TYR A 114 -21.52 -4.48 11.32
N SER A 115 -22.54 -3.63 11.46
CA SER A 115 -22.86 -2.53 10.56
C SER A 115 -21.87 -1.36 10.61
N ALA A 116 -21.08 -1.27 11.69
CA ALA A 116 -20.01 -0.29 11.87
C ALA A 116 -18.64 -0.87 11.47
N LEU A 117 -18.58 -2.09 10.92
CA LEU A 117 -17.35 -2.63 10.33
C LEU A 117 -16.88 -1.75 9.17
N SER A 118 -15.56 -1.68 9.00
CA SER A 118 -14.87 -0.86 8.02
C SER A 118 -15.35 -1.12 6.58
N ALA A 119 -15.14 -0.14 5.69
CA ALA A 119 -15.38 -0.30 4.26
C ALA A 119 -14.66 -1.54 3.70
N SER A 120 -13.45 -1.82 4.22
CA SER A 120 -12.63 -2.99 3.86
C SER A 120 -13.32 -4.33 4.07
N TYR A 121 -14.07 -4.51 5.15
CA TYR A 121 -14.85 -5.72 5.36
C TYR A 121 -15.92 -5.90 4.28
N ARG A 122 -16.65 -4.83 3.96
CA ARG A 122 -17.69 -4.86 2.91
C ARG A 122 -17.10 -5.18 1.54
N VAL A 123 -15.91 -4.66 1.26
CA VAL A 123 -15.18 -4.91 0.01
C VAL A 123 -14.76 -6.36 -0.11
N ALA A 124 -14.03 -6.86 0.88
CA ALA A 124 -13.50 -8.20 0.82
C ALA A 124 -14.61 -9.25 0.74
N ARG A 125 -15.73 -9.03 1.43
CA ARG A 125 -16.93 -9.86 1.29
C ARG A 125 -17.59 -9.76 -0.09
N ALA A 126 -17.81 -8.55 -0.60
CA ALA A 126 -18.43 -8.37 -1.91
C ALA A 126 -17.57 -8.95 -3.05
N MET A 127 -16.25 -8.99 -2.88
CA MET A 127 -15.30 -9.58 -3.81
C MET A 127 -15.21 -11.10 -3.70
N ALA A 128 -15.21 -11.67 -2.50
CA ALA A 128 -15.38 -13.12 -2.34
C ALA A 128 -16.66 -13.62 -3.04
N GLU A 129 -17.67 -12.76 -3.15
CA GLU A 129 -18.94 -13.02 -3.83
C GLU A 129 -18.92 -12.73 -5.36
N ARG A 130 -17.90 -12.04 -5.92
CA ARG A 130 -17.80 -11.69 -7.35
C ARG A 130 -16.58 -12.32 -8.02
N ALA A 131 -16.82 -13.12 -9.05
CA ALA A 131 -15.77 -13.81 -9.80
C ALA A 131 -14.81 -12.84 -10.55
N THR A 132 -13.51 -13.06 -10.36
CA THR A 132 -12.32 -12.48 -11.02
C THR A 132 -12.09 -10.97 -10.83
N PRO A 133 -11.02 -10.55 -10.12
CA PRO A 133 -10.60 -9.16 -10.05
C PRO A 133 -10.21 -8.63 -11.45
N LEU A 134 -10.66 -7.43 -11.79
CA LEU A 134 -10.07 -6.66 -12.91
C LEU A 134 -8.79 -6.01 -12.40
N ILE A 135 -7.71 -6.08 -13.17
CA ILE A 135 -6.42 -5.48 -12.79
C ILE A 135 -6.30 -4.13 -13.48
N ASN A 136 -6.23 -3.04 -12.74
CA ASN A 136 -6.21 -1.71 -13.36
C ASN A 136 -4.79 -1.21 -13.61
N ARG A 137 -3.80 -1.68 -12.84
CA ARG A 137 -2.41 -1.22 -12.93
C ARG A 137 -1.40 -2.37 -12.83
N VAL A 138 -0.40 -2.34 -13.69
CA VAL A 138 0.72 -3.30 -13.65
C VAL A 138 2.02 -2.52 -13.67
N THR A 139 2.89 -2.84 -12.72
CA THR A 139 4.20 -2.20 -12.59
C THR A 139 5.27 -3.19 -13.02
N LEU A 140 5.91 -2.90 -14.15
CA LEU A 140 7.08 -3.65 -14.61
C LEU A 140 8.34 -2.93 -14.13
N ARG A 141 9.33 -3.71 -13.69
CA ARG A 141 10.71 -3.23 -13.68
C ARG A 141 11.50 -4.06 -14.68
N PRO A 142 11.99 -3.47 -15.77
CA PRO A 142 13.09 -4.07 -16.48
C PRO A 142 14.25 -4.06 -15.48
N ASP A 143 14.61 -5.25 -15.01
CA ASP A 143 15.89 -5.52 -14.37
C ASP A 143 15.98 -5.06 -12.90
N ALA A 144 15.55 -5.93 -11.98
CA ALA A 144 16.09 -6.00 -10.61
C ALA A 144 17.59 -6.44 -10.61
N VAL A 145 18.38 -5.91 -11.55
CA VAL A 145 19.83 -6.05 -11.56
C VAL A 145 20.35 -5.08 -10.52
N THR A 146 20.99 -5.67 -9.51
CA THR A 146 21.77 -5.02 -8.45
C THR A 146 22.43 -3.70 -8.90
N PRO A 147 22.45 -2.65 -8.07
CA PRO A 147 23.13 -1.36 -8.34
C PRO A 147 24.66 -1.42 -8.53
N ALA A 148 25.25 -2.53 -8.97
CA ALA A 148 26.68 -2.68 -9.22
C ALA A 148 27.21 -1.70 -10.28
N LEU A 149 26.34 -1.11 -11.12
CA LEU A 149 26.70 -0.08 -12.09
C LEU A 149 26.89 1.33 -11.52
N LEU A 150 26.63 1.57 -10.22
CA LEU A 150 26.95 2.83 -9.54
C LEU A 150 28.36 2.87 -8.91
N ARG A 151 29.18 1.81 -9.04
CA ARG A 151 30.56 1.79 -8.50
C ARG A 151 31.65 2.24 -9.49
N GLY A 152 31.30 2.69 -10.69
CA GLY A 152 32.26 2.93 -11.77
C GLY A 152 32.66 4.37 -12.06
N SER A 153 31.95 5.37 -11.54
CA SER A 153 32.19 6.77 -11.89
C SER A 153 32.40 7.58 -10.61
N ALA A 154 33.68 7.86 -10.34
CA ALA A 154 34.21 8.77 -9.33
C ALA A 154 33.16 9.61 -8.57
N VAL A 155 32.76 9.10 -7.41
CA VAL A 155 32.31 9.95 -6.29
C VAL A 155 33.57 10.30 -5.49
N ASP A 156 34.48 11.02 -6.15
CA ASP A 156 35.41 11.86 -5.41
C ASP A 156 34.70 13.20 -5.23
N ASP A 157 34.52 13.57 -3.97
CA ASP A 157 34.10 14.90 -3.51
C ASP A 157 32.59 15.19 -3.41
N LEU A 158 31.89 14.43 -2.56
CA LEU A 158 30.59 14.82 -1.98
C LEU A 158 30.66 14.95 -0.45
N SER A 159 31.83 15.33 0.07
CA SER A 159 31.99 15.86 1.42
C SER A 159 32.31 17.34 1.32
N THR A 160 31.40 18.21 1.79
CA THR A 160 31.50 19.69 1.88
C THR A 160 30.80 20.54 0.79
N ALA A 161 29.76 20.04 0.13
CA ALA A 161 28.78 20.93 -0.50
C ALA A 161 27.87 21.54 0.59
N ASP A 162 28.29 22.71 1.05
CA ASP A 162 27.52 23.68 1.84
C ASP A 162 26.12 23.87 1.25
N SER A 163 25.09 23.46 1.99
CA SER A 163 23.69 23.40 1.57
C SER A 163 22.98 24.76 1.57
N THR A 164 23.73 25.87 1.44
CA THR A 164 23.19 27.23 1.60
C THR A 164 23.04 28.05 0.31
N ALA A 165 23.38 27.54 -0.87
CA ALA A 165 23.47 28.42 -2.06
C ALA A 165 22.89 27.86 -3.36
N MET A 166 21.59 27.51 -3.44
CA MET A 166 20.84 27.47 -4.72
C MET A 166 19.35 27.86 -4.62
N MET A 167 18.94 28.59 -3.57
CA MET A 167 17.55 29.09 -3.41
C MET A 167 17.55 30.61 -3.20
N ASP A 168 18.02 31.39 -4.17
CA ASP A 168 17.79 32.85 -4.20
C ASP A 168 17.30 33.25 -5.60
N GLY A 169 16.02 32.98 -5.84
CA GLY A 169 15.19 33.68 -6.82
C GLY A 169 14.28 34.67 -6.08
N PRO A 170 13.95 35.83 -6.67
CA PRO A 170 13.54 37.01 -5.91
C PRO A 170 12.21 36.81 -5.15
N ALA A 171 12.33 36.92 -3.83
CA ALA A 171 11.36 37.35 -2.83
C ALA A 171 9.92 37.63 -3.33
N ASN A 172 9.09 36.59 -3.34
CA ASN A 172 7.66 36.75 -3.13
C ASN A 172 7.43 36.97 -1.62
N GLN A 173 7.36 38.24 -1.19
CA GLN A 173 7.01 38.63 0.18
C GLN A 173 5.52 38.39 0.53
N GLY A 174 4.97 37.24 0.12
CA GLY A 174 3.63 36.76 0.47
C GLY A 174 3.63 35.39 1.19
N THR A 175 4.79 34.76 1.40
CA THR A 175 4.91 33.34 1.80
C THR A 175 5.00 33.07 3.30
N ALA A 176 5.13 34.10 4.15
CA ALA A 176 5.26 33.91 5.60
C ALA A 176 3.98 33.34 6.25
N LEU A 177 2.81 33.48 5.63
CA LEU A 177 1.55 32.88 6.12
C LEU A 177 1.36 31.42 5.70
N ALA A 178 2.05 30.95 4.64
CA ALA A 178 1.92 29.56 4.18
C ALA A 178 2.84 28.61 4.97
N ALA A 179 3.98 29.09 5.47
CA ALA A 179 4.90 28.27 6.29
C ALA A 179 4.34 27.91 7.68
N ALA A 180 3.39 28.68 8.21
CA ALA A 180 2.84 28.50 9.56
C ALA A 180 1.80 27.36 9.68
N ILE A 181 1.40 26.71 8.58
CA ILE A 181 0.34 25.68 8.60
C ILE A 181 0.93 24.25 8.54
N CYS A 182 2.24 24.11 8.27
CA CYS A 182 2.97 22.84 8.38
C CYS A 182 3.36 22.44 9.80
N GLU A 183 2.67 22.97 10.81
CA GLU A 183 3.00 22.76 12.22
C GLU A 183 2.33 21.52 12.81
N ASP A 184 2.79 21.13 13.99
CA ASP A 184 2.18 20.07 14.77
C ASP A 184 0.85 20.50 15.42
N PRO A 185 0.00 19.54 15.82
CA PRO A 185 -0.02 18.14 15.37
C PRO A 185 -0.63 18.01 13.97
N TRP A 186 0.05 17.27 13.08
CA TRP A 186 -0.41 16.91 11.73
C TRP A 186 -0.80 15.43 11.59
N TRP A 187 -0.40 14.59 12.55
CA TRP A 187 -0.60 13.15 12.54
C TRP A 187 -2.03 12.71 12.88
N PRO A 188 -2.43 11.46 12.56
CA PRO A 188 -3.73 10.90 12.96
C PRO A 188 -3.98 10.95 14.47
N ASN A 189 -5.24 10.98 14.89
CA ASN A 189 -5.61 10.99 16.30
C ASN A 189 -5.33 9.67 17.01
N TYR A 190 -5.37 8.56 16.26
CA TYR A 190 -5.02 7.24 16.77
C TYR A 190 -4.39 6.36 15.70
N PHE A 191 -3.71 5.32 16.17
CA PHE A 191 -3.40 4.11 15.42
C PHE A 191 -3.97 2.90 16.16
N THR A 192 -4.58 1.97 15.43
CA THR A 192 -4.84 0.60 15.89
C THR A 192 -3.92 -0.33 15.15
N VAL A 193 -3.05 -1.04 15.86
CA VAL A 193 -2.05 -1.95 15.27
C VAL A 193 -2.40 -3.41 15.57
N ILE A 194 -2.40 -4.24 14.52
CA ILE A 194 -2.69 -5.68 14.57
C ILE A 194 -1.51 -6.45 13.97
N ALA A 195 -1.22 -7.62 14.54
CA ALA A 195 -0.39 -8.64 13.89
C ALA A 195 -0.93 -10.02 14.22
N GLN A 196 -1.17 -10.86 13.21
CA GLN A 196 -1.75 -12.19 13.36
C GLN A 196 -1.21 -13.17 12.31
N PRO A 197 -1.39 -14.48 12.51
CA PRO A 197 -1.24 -15.47 11.45
C PRO A 197 -2.15 -15.17 10.24
N SER A 198 -1.66 -15.43 9.03
CA SER A 198 -2.45 -15.37 7.81
C SER A 198 -3.26 -16.66 7.60
N THR A 199 -4.33 -16.59 6.82
CA THR A 199 -5.01 -17.74 6.22
C THR A 199 -4.10 -18.51 5.24
N VAL A 200 -3.06 -17.88 4.72
CA VAL A 200 -2.03 -18.53 3.90
C VAL A 200 -0.98 -19.19 4.79
N SER A 201 -0.76 -20.48 4.57
CA SER A 201 0.21 -21.27 5.33
C SER A 201 1.63 -20.70 5.18
N GLY A 202 2.31 -20.53 6.30
CA GLY A 202 3.68 -20.00 6.33
C GLY A 202 3.77 -18.46 6.27
N GLU A 203 2.64 -17.77 6.36
CA GLU A 203 2.57 -16.30 6.31
C GLU A 203 1.87 -15.71 7.54
N ARG A 204 2.15 -14.43 7.76
CA ARG A 204 1.54 -13.57 8.78
C ARG A 204 1.20 -12.24 8.16
N TYR A 205 0.32 -11.49 8.81
CA TYR A 205 -0.01 -10.14 8.37
C TYR A 205 0.11 -9.12 9.50
N GLY A 206 0.42 -7.89 9.10
CA GLY A 206 0.27 -6.70 9.94
C GLY A 206 -0.82 -5.81 9.34
N ARG A 207 -1.59 -5.14 10.21
CA ARG A 207 -2.63 -4.19 9.80
C ARG A 207 -2.62 -2.98 10.71
N MET A 208 -2.86 -1.81 10.11
CA MET A 208 -3.06 -0.56 10.83
C MET A 208 -4.38 0.09 10.44
N TYR A 209 -5.06 0.68 11.43
CA TYR A 209 -6.16 1.61 11.23
C TYR A 209 -5.77 2.95 11.83
N PHE A 210 -6.10 4.04 11.17
CA PHE A 210 -5.83 5.38 11.67
C PHE A 210 -6.82 6.38 11.07
N GLN A 211 -7.04 7.48 11.78
CA GLN A 211 -8.02 8.49 11.38
C GLN A 211 -7.60 9.87 11.89
N TRP A 212 -7.86 10.89 11.09
CA TRP A 212 -7.89 12.28 11.54
C TRP A 212 -9.33 12.62 11.96
N THR A 213 -9.62 12.57 13.27
CA THR A 213 -10.94 12.89 13.83
C THR A 213 -11.20 14.38 13.98
N THR A 214 -10.23 15.21 13.55
CA THR A 214 -10.34 16.66 13.56
C THR A 214 -9.80 17.22 12.26
N ASN A 215 -10.59 18.06 11.58
CA ASN A 215 -10.16 18.75 10.34
C ASN A 215 -8.82 19.46 10.52
N ALA A 216 -8.58 20.09 11.66
CA ALA A 216 -7.37 20.88 11.90
C ALA A 216 -6.05 20.09 11.78
N ARG A 217 -6.00 18.82 12.22
CA ARG A 217 -4.77 18.01 12.09
C ARG A 217 -4.51 17.64 10.63
N LEU A 218 -5.57 17.26 9.91
CA LEU A 218 -5.45 16.92 8.49
C LEU A 218 -5.12 18.14 7.63
N GLU A 219 -5.72 19.30 7.92
CA GLU A 219 -5.42 20.57 7.25
C GLU A 219 -3.94 20.93 7.41
N ARG A 220 -3.33 20.68 8.58
CA ARG A 220 -1.88 20.90 8.79
C ARG A 220 -1.00 19.93 8.00
N LEU A 221 -1.40 18.67 7.87
CA LEU A 221 -0.73 17.72 7.00
C LEU A 221 -0.80 18.16 5.53
N GLN A 222 -1.98 18.60 5.08
CA GLN A 222 -2.26 18.99 3.69
C GLN A 222 -1.71 20.36 3.31
N ALA A 223 -1.47 21.24 4.28
CA ALA A 223 -0.91 22.56 4.00
C ALA A 223 0.54 22.53 3.54
N CYS A 224 1.25 21.41 3.75
CA CYS A 224 2.58 21.24 3.21
C CYS A 224 2.55 20.98 1.71
N GLU A 225 3.37 21.74 0.99
CA GLU A 225 3.46 21.62 -0.46
C GLU A 225 3.87 20.19 -0.85
N ASN A 226 3.11 19.57 -1.75
CA ASN A 226 3.36 18.21 -2.24
C ASN A 226 3.46 17.17 -1.11
N SER A 227 2.71 17.37 -0.02
CA SER A 227 2.70 16.49 1.14
C SER A 227 2.31 15.05 0.81
N SER A 228 3.07 14.12 1.37
CA SER A 228 2.80 12.67 1.38
C SER A 228 2.57 12.19 2.82
N PHE A 229 1.98 11.00 2.95
CA PHE A 229 1.79 10.37 4.26
C PHE A 229 2.05 8.87 4.19
N GLU A 230 2.86 8.39 5.13
CA GLU A 230 3.31 7.00 5.24
C GLU A 230 3.06 6.51 6.67
N PRO A 231 2.07 5.63 6.88
CA PRO A 231 1.96 4.88 8.12
C PRO A 231 2.95 3.71 8.08
N ASP A 232 4.02 3.82 8.86
CA ASP A 232 5.07 2.80 8.95
C ASP A 232 4.69 1.78 10.03
N TYR A 233 4.57 0.50 9.64
CA TYR A 233 4.54 -0.59 10.61
C TYR A 233 5.97 -1.04 10.84
N VAL A 234 6.49 -0.88 12.07
CA VAL A 234 7.89 -1.20 12.36
C VAL A 234 7.97 -2.32 13.38
N THR A 235 8.74 -3.36 13.09
CA THR A 235 9.05 -4.45 14.05
C THR A 235 10.44 -4.30 14.66
N TYR A 236 10.63 -4.89 15.83
CA TYR A 236 11.91 -4.92 16.52
C TYR A 236 12.74 -6.12 16.03
N ASN A 237 13.99 -5.91 15.62
CA ASN A 237 14.89 -7.01 15.21
C ASN A 237 16.33 -6.83 15.72
N TYR A 238 16.55 -6.04 16.77
CA TYR A 238 17.89 -5.86 17.35
C TYR A 238 18.46 -7.13 18.01
N ASP A 239 17.64 -8.15 18.25
CA ASP A 239 18.03 -9.45 18.82
C ASP A 239 18.00 -10.60 17.79
N ASP A 240 17.91 -10.27 16.50
CA ASP A 240 17.79 -11.21 15.38
C ASP A 240 16.57 -12.15 15.51
N ARG A 241 15.52 -11.70 16.21
CA ARG A 241 14.23 -12.39 16.33
C ARG A 241 13.14 -11.50 15.77
N HIS A 242 12.55 -11.93 14.65
CA HIS A 242 11.53 -11.15 13.96
C HIS A 242 10.26 -11.98 13.73
N TYR A 243 9.11 -11.34 13.88
CA TYR A 243 7.81 -11.96 13.61
C TYR A 243 7.49 -12.07 12.12
N PHE A 244 7.91 -11.10 11.32
CA PHE A 244 7.69 -11.08 9.88
C PHE A 244 9.03 -11.19 9.17
N SER A 245 9.09 -11.89 8.03
CA SER A 245 10.18 -11.68 7.08
C SER A 245 10.14 -10.25 6.54
N SER A 246 11.28 -9.68 6.15
CA SER A 246 11.36 -8.34 5.57
C SER A 246 10.65 -8.17 4.21
N THR A 247 10.23 -9.26 3.57
CA THR A 247 9.59 -9.22 2.25
C THR A 247 8.07 -9.29 2.39
N ILE A 248 7.40 -8.24 1.90
CA ILE A 248 5.94 -8.22 1.71
C ILE A 248 5.60 -9.09 0.49
N THR A 249 4.63 -10.00 0.64
CA THR A 249 4.09 -10.84 -0.43
C THR A 249 2.82 -10.23 -1.04
N SER A 250 2.03 -9.54 -0.22
CA SER A 250 0.87 -8.77 -0.66
C SER A 250 0.57 -7.61 0.29
N TRP A 251 -0.13 -6.60 -0.18
CA TRP A 251 -0.57 -5.48 0.64
C TRP A 251 -1.90 -4.92 0.15
N THR A 252 -2.53 -4.12 0.99
CA THR A 252 -3.75 -3.39 0.62
C THR A 252 -3.93 -2.14 1.45
N SER A 253 -4.58 -1.14 0.87
CA SER A 253 -4.96 0.10 1.55
C SER A 253 -6.14 0.79 0.88
N ASN A 254 -6.92 1.54 1.66
CA ASN A 254 -7.90 2.52 1.16
C ASN A 254 -7.35 3.96 1.16
N LEU A 255 -6.04 4.13 1.31
CA LEU A 255 -5.37 5.39 1.03
C LEU A 255 -5.48 5.73 -0.47
N PRO A 256 -5.66 7.01 -0.82
CA PRO A 256 -5.73 7.42 -2.21
C PRO A 256 -4.37 7.23 -2.90
N ASN A 257 -4.34 6.60 -4.08
CA ASN A 257 -3.11 6.29 -4.82
C ASN A 257 -2.08 5.55 -3.94
N ALA A 258 -2.54 4.54 -3.20
CA ALA A 258 -1.67 3.81 -2.30
C ALA A 258 -0.48 3.17 -3.05
N TYR A 259 0.67 3.13 -2.41
CA TYR A 259 1.85 2.38 -2.87
C TYR A 259 2.50 1.65 -1.69
N GLN A 260 3.19 0.56 -1.98
CA GLN A 260 4.17 0.00 -1.05
C GLN A 260 5.49 0.75 -1.20
N ASP A 261 6.04 1.24 -0.09
CA ASP A 261 7.35 1.89 -0.10
C ASP A 261 8.48 0.87 -0.29
N THR A 262 9.62 1.35 -0.77
CA THR A 262 10.80 0.53 -0.96
C THR A 262 11.57 0.42 0.35
N THR A 263 11.98 -0.78 0.73
CA THR A 263 12.89 -0.99 1.87
C THR A 263 14.35 -0.61 1.55
N PHE A 264 14.55 0.25 0.57
CA PHE A 264 15.86 0.59 0.04
C PHE A 264 16.61 1.45 1.05
N LEU A 265 17.77 0.94 1.51
CA LEU A 265 18.61 1.54 2.55
C LEU A 265 18.04 1.49 3.97
N ASP A 266 16.92 0.81 4.18
CA ASP A 266 16.42 0.56 5.53
C ASP A 266 17.37 -0.36 6.30
N GLY A 267 17.52 -0.07 7.59
CA GLY A 267 18.28 -0.92 8.51
C GLY A 267 17.55 -2.24 8.79
N THR A 268 18.30 -3.30 9.04
CA THR A 268 17.73 -4.62 9.37
C THR A 268 17.20 -4.72 10.80
N ASP A 269 17.57 -3.80 11.67
CA ASP A 269 17.21 -3.82 13.09
C ASP A 269 15.77 -3.34 13.35
N GLU A 270 15.21 -2.58 12.42
CA GLU A 270 13.83 -2.08 12.46
C GLU A 270 13.13 -2.31 11.12
N PRO A 271 12.84 -3.57 10.74
CA PRO A 271 12.12 -3.85 9.51
C PRO A 271 10.81 -3.06 9.47
N THR A 272 10.63 -2.32 8.37
CA THR A 272 9.55 -1.37 8.19
C THR A 272 8.68 -1.81 7.02
N TYR A 273 7.36 -1.83 7.23
CA TYR A 273 6.36 -2.24 6.27
C TYR A 273 5.42 -1.06 6.00
N THR A 274 5.75 -0.28 4.98
CA THR A 274 5.09 1.00 4.70
C THR A 274 4.21 0.89 3.48
N ILE A 275 2.96 1.34 3.64
CA ILE A 275 1.98 1.49 2.56
C ILE A 275 1.45 2.91 2.63
N GLY A 276 1.97 3.79 1.79
CA GLY A 276 1.77 5.23 1.87
C GLY A 276 0.79 5.78 0.84
N THR A 277 0.56 7.09 0.91
CA THR A 277 -0.04 7.89 -0.16
C THR A 277 0.90 9.02 -0.55
N PRO A 278 1.14 9.22 -1.86
CA PRO A 278 2.09 10.23 -2.31
C PRO A 278 1.46 11.62 -2.28
N ASN A 279 0.13 11.72 -2.08
CA ASN A 279 -0.63 12.96 -2.11
C ASN A 279 -1.72 13.01 -1.04
N THR A 280 -1.53 13.84 -0.02
CA THR A 280 -2.46 13.96 1.10
C THR A 280 -3.73 14.75 0.77
N LEU A 281 -3.81 15.46 -0.36
CA LEU A 281 -4.98 16.29 -0.71
C LEU A 281 -6.29 15.51 -0.90
N ASN A 282 -6.20 14.21 -1.19
CA ASN A 282 -7.37 13.33 -1.32
C ASN A 282 -7.75 12.65 0.00
N LEU A 283 -7.03 12.94 1.07
CA LEU A 283 -7.44 12.52 2.40
C LEU A 283 -8.60 13.39 2.87
N VAL A 284 -9.55 12.78 3.57
CA VAL A 284 -10.72 13.45 4.12
C VAL A 284 -10.76 13.22 5.63
N PRO A 285 -11.21 14.22 6.41
CA PRO A 285 -11.35 14.07 7.84
C PRO A 285 -12.46 13.06 8.16
N ASP A 286 -12.41 12.49 9.36
CA ASP A 286 -13.37 11.50 9.86
C ASP A 286 -13.52 10.23 9.00
N LYS A 287 -12.60 9.99 8.05
CA LYS A 287 -12.45 8.69 7.37
C LYS A 287 -11.38 7.86 8.06
N GLU A 288 -11.76 6.64 8.44
CA GLU A 288 -10.79 5.64 8.88
C GLU A 288 -10.05 5.08 7.66
N TYR A 289 -8.73 5.21 7.70
CA TYR A 289 -7.82 4.63 6.73
C TYR A 289 -7.24 3.34 7.28
N THR A 290 -6.96 2.42 6.37
CA THR A 290 -6.40 1.11 6.67
C THR A 290 -5.20 0.85 5.78
N THR A 291 -4.17 0.26 6.36
CA THR A 291 -3.11 -0.43 5.62
C THR A 291 -2.98 -1.85 6.13
N TYR A 292 -2.66 -2.77 5.24
CA TYR A 292 -2.45 -4.18 5.53
C TYR A 292 -1.27 -4.66 4.68
N PHE A 293 -0.40 -5.46 5.26
CA PHE A 293 0.58 -6.23 4.51
C PHE A 293 0.59 -7.67 4.98
N ARG A 294 0.96 -8.56 4.07
CA ARG A 294 1.30 -9.95 4.34
C ARG A 294 2.77 -10.17 4.05
N ALA A 295 3.41 -10.96 4.90
CA ALA A 295 4.80 -11.36 4.74
C ALA A 295 4.95 -12.84 5.10
N LYS A 296 6.05 -13.47 4.65
CA LYS A 296 6.41 -14.80 5.14
C LYS A 296 6.65 -14.73 6.65
N ASN A 297 6.49 -15.87 7.31
CA ASN A 297 6.86 -16.00 8.72
C ASN A 297 8.33 -15.64 8.92
N GLY A 298 8.60 -14.81 9.93
CA GLY A 298 9.93 -14.64 10.46
C GLY A 298 10.42 -15.88 11.23
N ASN A 299 11.59 -15.76 11.85
CA ASN A 299 12.21 -16.84 12.59
C ASN A 299 11.69 -17.01 14.04
N TYR A 300 10.77 -16.15 14.50
CA TYR A 300 10.27 -16.17 15.88
C TYR A 300 8.75 -15.98 15.94
N SER A 301 8.07 -16.52 16.96
CA SER A 301 6.60 -16.57 17.03
C SER A 301 5.93 -15.38 17.71
N SER A 302 6.71 -14.48 18.30
CA SER A 302 6.26 -13.30 19.02
C SER A 302 7.32 -12.23 18.93
N ASP A 303 6.97 -10.96 18.92
CA ASP A 303 7.91 -9.85 18.77
C ASP A 303 7.27 -8.59 19.39
N THR A 304 7.81 -7.43 19.10
CA THR A 304 7.21 -6.15 19.40
C THR A 304 7.17 -5.25 18.17
N SER A 305 6.17 -4.39 18.08
CA SER A 305 6.00 -3.43 17.00
C SER A 305 5.72 -2.02 17.51
N LYS A 306 5.89 -1.04 16.63
CA LYS A 306 5.45 0.34 16.79
C LYS A 306 4.83 0.78 15.46
N ALA A 307 4.01 1.82 15.51
CA ALA A 307 3.62 2.53 14.31
C ALA A 307 4.31 3.89 14.28
N ASN A 308 4.75 4.33 13.10
CA ASN A 308 5.12 5.73 12.90
C ASN A 308 4.15 6.35 11.89
N ALA A 309 3.61 7.52 12.21
CA ALA A 309 3.07 8.41 11.20
C ALA A 309 4.25 9.17 10.62
N GLN A 310 4.48 9.04 9.32
CA GLN A 310 5.52 9.78 8.62
C GLN A 310 4.86 10.76 7.64
N ARG A 311 5.24 12.03 7.74
CA ARG A 311 4.92 13.07 6.76
C ARG A 311 6.12 13.24 5.88
N GLY A 312 5.90 13.19 4.57
CA GLY A 312 6.94 13.40 3.59
C GLY A 312 6.61 14.52 2.60
N VAL A 313 7.47 14.63 1.60
CA VAL A 313 7.28 15.50 0.45
C VAL A 313 7.53 14.73 -0.84
N ARG A 314 6.71 14.99 -1.85
CA ARG A 314 6.86 14.42 -3.19
C ARG A 314 7.73 15.31 -4.08
N ILE A 315 8.88 14.82 -4.51
CA ILE A 315 9.85 15.54 -5.36
C ILE A 315 10.27 14.65 -6.54
N PRO A 316 10.06 15.08 -7.81
CA PRO A 316 9.31 16.26 -8.20
C PRO A 316 7.80 16.09 -7.94
N SER A 317 7.06 17.19 -7.87
CA SER A 317 5.63 17.21 -7.53
C SER A 317 4.73 16.38 -8.47
N PHE A 318 5.19 16.06 -9.67
CA PHE A 318 4.45 15.23 -10.64
C PHE A 318 4.73 13.73 -10.53
N CYS A 319 5.66 13.29 -9.68
CA CYS A 319 6.07 11.89 -9.59
C CYS A 319 5.40 11.16 -8.42
N TYR A 320 4.49 10.22 -8.71
CA TYR A 320 3.69 9.48 -7.72
C TYR A 320 4.27 8.10 -7.34
N SER A 321 5.55 7.87 -7.62
CA SER A 321 6.27 6.64 -7.26
C SER A 321 6.84 6.78 -5.85
N PRO A 322 6.99 5.69 -5.07
CA PRO A 322 7.70 5.71 -3.78
C PRO A 322 9.08 6.35 -3.86
N TRP A 323 9.79 6.18 -5.00
CA TRP A 323 11.12 6.77 -5.24
C TRP A 323 11.16 8.30 -5.25
N CYS A 324 10.00 8.95 -5.26
CA CYS A 324 9.87 10.40 -5.26
C CYS A 324 9.31 10.93 -3.95
N VAL A 325 9.09 10.07 -2.96
CA VAL A 325 8.61 10.45 -1.63
C VAL A 325 9.79 10.47 -0.66
N PHE A 326 9.92 11.57 0.07
CA PHE A 326 11.02 11.76 1.02
C PHE A 326 10.47 12.15 2.39
N ALA A 327 10.86 11.39 3.41
CA ALA A 327 10.57 11.67 4.81
C ALA A 327 10.93 13.12 5.20
N ARG A 328 10.04 13.78 5.92
CA ARG A 328 10.30 15.10 6.51
C ARG A 328 10.14 15.11 8.02
N ASP A 329 9.15 14.39 8.51
CA ASP A 329 8.77 14.42 9.90
C ASP A 329 8.14 13.09 10.30
N THR A 330 8.30 12.70 11.57
CA THR A 330 7.88 11.39 12.04
C THR A 330 7.32 11.49 13.45
N GLU A 331 6.11 10.98 13.62
CA GLU A 331 5.46 10.87 14.91
C GLU A 331 5.22 9.41 15.29
N ARG A 332 5.68 9.01 16.48
CA ARG A 332 5.68 7.60 16.92
C ARG A 332 4.47 7.24 17.80
N PHE A 333 3.92 6.04 17.58
CA PHE A 333 2.81 5.44 18.34
C PHE A 333 3.17 4.03 18.89
N PRO A 334 3.07 3.79 20.22
CA PRO A 334 2.95 4.78 21.29
C PRO A 334 4.27 5.52 21.54
N SER A 335 4.17 6.69 22.16
CA SER A 335 5.36 7.40 22.66
C SER A 335 6.13 6.60 23.71
N SER A 336 5.47 5.64 24.37
CA SER A 336 6.05 4.79 25.41
C SER A 336 6.96 3.66 24.90
N GLY A 337 7.05 3.42 23.58
CA GLY A 337 8.00 2.47 23.02
C GLY A 337 7.37 1.47 22.06
N TRP A 338 7.35 0.20 22.46
CA TRP A 338 6.97 -0.94 21.62
C TRP A 338 5.76 -1.68 22.20
N MET A 339 4.98 -2.32 21.33
CA MET A 339 3.77 -3.09 21.64
C MET A 339 3.99 -4.56 21.30
N ALA A 340 3.59 -5.48 22.17
CA ALA A 340 3.76 -6.91 21.91
C ALA A 340 2.91 -7.39 20.72
N ILE A 341 3.50 -8.24 19.87
CA ILE A 341 2.84 -8.94 18.76
C ILE A 341 3.10 -10.45 18.84
N PRO A 342 2.18 -11.33 18.38
CA PRO A 342 0.89 -11.01 17.77
C PRO A 342 -0.07 -10.32 18.74
N SER A 343 -0.93 -9.46 18.20
CA SER A 343 -1.97 -8.74 18.94
C SER A 343 -3.21 -8.59 18.07
N THR A 344 -4.39 -8.65 18.68
CA THR A 344 -5.69 -8.46 18.01
C THR A 344 -6.08 -6.99 17.88
N GLY A 345 -5.26 -6.07 18.40
CA GLY A 345 -5.48 -4.63 18.30
C GLY A 345 -4.90 -3.89 19.50
N TRP A 346 -3.86 -3.10 19.28
CA TRP A 346 -3.45 -2.06 20.20
C TRP A 346 -3.88 -0.71 19.66
N THR A 347 -4.88 -0.07 20.28
CA THR A 347 -5.26 1.30 19.95
C THR A 347 -4.50 2.29 20.81
N VAL A 348 -3.79 3.19 20.16
CA VAL A 348 -2.94 4.20 20.78
C VAL A 348 -3.38 5.58 20.29
N TYR A 349 -3.58 6.50 21.22
CA TYR A 349 -4.03 7.87 20.95
C TYR A 349 -2.91 8.89 21.18
N LYS A 350 -3.00 10.03 20.49
CA LYS A 350 -2.16 11.22 20.75
C LYS A 350 -2.95 12.51 20.74
#